data_AF-A0A913WPB1-F1
#
_entry.id   AF-A0A913WPB1-F1
#
_cell.length_a   1.000
_cell.length_b   1.000
_cell.length_c   1.000
_cell.angle_alpha   90.00
_cell.angle_beta   90.00
_cell.angle_gamma   90.00
#
_symmetry.space_group_name_H-M   'P 1'
#
loop_
_entity.id
_entity.type
_entity.pdbx_description
1 polymer ?
#
loop_
_entity_poly.entity_id
_entity_poly.type
_entity_poly.pdbx_seq_one_letter_code
_entity_poly.pdbx_strand_id
1 'polypeptide(L)'
;MKVELSLYFTIIILVCQQALIKGAFQNCKPYKIIHEDDYDKDPSTVSDSSKHPNGFYWGNAKYPATSTNLNNVCVFITNVTDRAVGVMVQPLIIGKKICVKDDGGSSECGETISKCFEANSDTAKYEFYCDPGKGCDTDVQFWYRLRPSEGDKDDWCTLIRDGNDFPNSLFLVPTKETPNKISPTSGGSTLNSLSIGLIISIGLIMQF
;
A
#
# COMPACT_ATOMS: atom_id res chain seq x y z
N MET A 1 -13.25 -22.65 -44.61
CA MET A 1 -13.08 -21.19 -44.78
C MET A 1 -13.45 -20.35 -43.55
N LYS A 2 -14.61 -20.54 -42.89
CA LYS A 2 -14.98 -19.72 -41.69
C LYS A 2 -14.07 -19.93 -40.46
N VAL A 3 -13.53 -21.14 -40.27
CA VAL A 3 -12.70 -21.49 -39.09
C VAL A 3 -11.29 -20.89 -39.19
N GLU A 4 -10.68 -20.89 -40.38
CA GLU A 4 -9.34 -20.35 -40.58
C GLU A 4 -9.29 -18.83 -40.46
N LEU A 5 -10.30 -18.12 -40.99
CA LEU A 5 -10.39 -16.66 -40.87
C LEU A 5 -10.56 -16.22 -39.40
N SER A 6 -11.27 -17.01 -38.60
CA SER A 6 -11.43 -16.78 -37.16
C SER A 6 -10.08 -16.88 -36.43
N LEU A 7 -9.31 -17.95 -36.70
CA LEU A 7 -8.01 -18.20 -36.05
C LEU A 7 -6.99 -17.09 -36.33
N TYR A 8 -6.91 -16.61 -37.58
CA TYR A 8 -6.02 -15.50 -37.93
C TYR A 8 -6.38 -14.20 -37.20
N PHE A 9 -7.68 -13.92 -37.06
CA PHE A 9 -8.14 -12.71 -36.37
C PHE A 9 -7.80 -12.75 -34.87
N THR A 10 -7.95 -13.90 -34.21
CA THR A 10 -7.56 -14.06 -32.80
C THR A 10 -6.06 -13.91 -32.58
N ILE A 11 -5.23 -14.47 -33.47
CA ILE A 11 -3.76 -14.35 -33.39
C ILE A 11 -3.34 -12.87 -33.53
N ILE A 12 -3.92 -12.13 -34.48
CA ILE A 12 -3.61 -10.70 -34.68
C ILE A 12 -3.98 -9.87 -33.44
N ILE A 13 -5.15 -10.12 -32.84
CA ILE A 13 -5.58 -9.42 -31.62
C ILE A 13 -4.60 -9.72 -30.47
N LEU A 14 -4.22 -10.99 -30.29
CA LEU A 14 -3.31 -11.39 -29.23
C LEU A 14 -1.92 -10.72 -29.37
N VAL A 15 -1.38 -10.68 -30.60
CA VAL A 15 -0.10 -10.03 -30.90
C VAL A 15 -0.16 -8.51 -30.68
N CYS A 16 -1.26 -7.85 -31.08
CA CYS A 16 -1.46 -6.43 -30.82
C CYS A 16 -1.54 -6.10 -29.33
N GLN A 17 -2.21 -6.92 -28.52
CA GLN A 17 -2.31 -6.71 -27.07
C GLN A 17 -0.93 -6.79 -26.40
N GLN A 18 -0.08 -7.75 -26.81
CA GLN A 18 1.27 -7.87 -26.26
C GLN A 18 2.18 -6.70 -26.65
N ALA A 19 2.03 -6.16 -27.86
CA ALA A 19 2.81 -4.99 -28.31
C ALA A 19 2.48 -3.73 -27.49
N LEU A 20 1.20 -3.51 -27.18
CA LEU A 20 0.76 -2.37 -26.38
C LEU A 20 1.27 -2.43 -24.93
N ILE A 21 1.31 -3.62 -24.33
CA ILE A 21 1.85 -3.81 -22.96
C ILE A 21 3.34 -3.48 -22.94
N LYS A 22 4.12 -3.93 -23.94
CA LYS A 22 5.56 -3.60 -24.01
C LYS A 22 5.82 -2.10 -24.20
N GLY A 23 4.92 -1.38 -24.87
CA GLY A 23 5.02 0.06 -25.08
C GLY A 23 5.00 0.87 -23.77
N ALA A 24 4.17 0.47 -22.81
CA ALA A 24 4.01 1.17 -21.52
C ALA A 24 5.31 1.16 -20.68
N PHE A 25 6.13 0.11 -20.82
CA PHE A 25 7.30 -0.12 -20.00
C PHE A 25 8.65 0.24 -20.66
N GLN A 26 8.64 0.98 -21.76
CA GLN A 26 9.87 1.33 -22.50
C GLN A 26 10.76 2.34 -21.76
N ASN A 27 10.15 3.24 -20.98
CA ASN A 27 10.85 4.37 -20.34
C ASN A 27 10.97 4.24 -18.82
N CYS A 28 10.84 3.03 -18.27
CA CYS A 28 10.95 2.81 -16.85
C CYS A 28 12.38 3.05 -16.37
N LYS A 29 12.51 3.71 -15.22
CA LYS A 29 13.81 4.03 -14.62
C LYS A 29 14.22 2.94 -13.62
N PRO A 30 15.53 2.70 -13.43
CA PRO A 30 15.97 1.77 -12.39
C PRO A 30 15.49 2.25 -11.02
N TYR A 31 14.87 1.37 -10.24
CA TYR A 31 14.54 1.61 -8.85
C TYR A 31 15.75 1.34 -7.98
N LYS A 32 16.19 2.35 -7.23
CA LYS A 32 17.28 2.17 -6.26
C LYS A 32 16.67 1.80 -4.90
N ILE A 33 16.96 0.59 -4.44
CA ILE A 33 16.61 0.17 -3.08
C ILE A 33 17.33 1.10 -2.09
N ILE A 34 16.59 1.63 -1.13
CA ILE A 34 17.12 2.36 0.02
C ILE A 34 17.25 1.35 1.15
N HIS A 35 18.42 1.24 1.77
CA HIS A 35 18.62 0.37 2.93
C HIS A 35 17.88 0.95 4.14
N GLU A 36 17.42 0.10 5.05
CA GLU A 36 16.64 0.56 6.21
C GLU A 36 17.40 1.56 7.09
N ASP A 37 18.72 1.39 7.21
CA ASP A 37 19.60 2.30 7.94
C ASP A 37 19.63 3.72 7.34
N ASP A 38 19.27 3.85 6.05
CA ASP A 38 19.22 5.12 5.32
C ASP A 38 17.79 5.72 5.29
N TYR A 39 16.81 5.10 5.96
CA TYR A 39 15.45 5.62 5.97
C TYR A 39 15.39 6.91 6.77
N ASP A 40 14.72 7.91 6.20
CA ASP A 40 14.32 9.06 6.99
C ASP A 40 13.17 8.68 7.91
N LYS A 41 13.41 8.87 9.20
CA LYS A 41 12.46 8.57 10.29
C LYS A 41 12.00 9.83 11.00
N ASP A 42 12.40 11.01 10.54
CA ASP A 42 11.99 12.28 11.12
C ASP A 42 10.56 12.65 10.65
N PRO A 43 9.58 12.79 11.57
CA PRO A 43 8.22 13.18 11.19
C PRO A 43 8.14 14.60 10.61
N SER A 44 9.13 15.46 10.86
CA SER A 44 9.14 16.85 10.37
C SER A 44 9.46 16.98 8.89
N THR A 45 10.05 15.94 8.29
CA THR A 45 10.52 15.91 6.90
C THR A 45 9.64 15.04 5.99
N VAL A 46 8.61 14.40 6.52
CA VAL A 46 7.69 13.52 5.79
C VAL A 46 6.95 14.20 4.62
N SER A 47 6.84 15.54 4.62
CA SER A 47 6.29 16.30 3.48
C SER A 47 7.35 16.68 2.42
N ASP A 48 8.64 16.46 2.70
CA ASP A 48 9.74 16.73 1.77
C ASP A 48 9.95 15.54 0.84
N SER A 49 9.61 15.73 -0.44
CA SER A 49 9.75 14.73 -1.51
C SER A 49 11.16 14.16 -1.69
N SER A 50 12.19 14.84 -1.18
CA SER A 50 13.60 14.43 -1.33
C SER A 50 14.13 13.57 -0.18
N LYS A 51 13.37 13.43 0.91
CA LYS A 51 13.89 12.87 2.18
C LYS A 51 13.66 11.38 2.36
N HIS A 52 12.80 10.77 1.56
CA HIS A 52 12.53 9.34 1.60
C HIS A 52 12.01 8.81 2.95
N PRO A 53 10.88 9.32 3.46
CA PRO A 53 10.30 8.87 4.72
C PRO A 53 10.03 7.37 4.68
N ASN A 54 10.53 6.61 5.67
CA ASN A 54 10.46 5.15 5.71
C ASN A 54 10.98 4.45 4.42
N GLY A 55 11.89 5.10 3.67
CA GLY A 55 12.43 4.57 2.42
C GLY A 55 11.51 4.68 1.21
N PHE A 56 10.46 5.52 1.27
CA PHE A 56 9.55 5.74 0.16
C PHE A 56 10.10 6.78 -0.83
N TYR A 57 9.84 6.58 -2.10
CA TYR A 57 10.02 7.59 -3.14
C TYR A 57 8.73 8.38 -3.36
N TRP A 58 8.88 9.63 -3.78
CA TRP A 58 7.75 10.46 -4.19
C TRP A 58 7.42 10.25 -5.66
N GLY A 59 6.13 10.19 -5.99
CA GLY A 59 5.62 10.03 -7.34
C GLY A 59 4.39 10.89 -7.63
N ASN A 60 4.12 11.08 -8.92
CA ASN A 60 2.91 11.76 -9.40
C ASN A 60 2.32 11.00 -10.60
N ALA A 61 1.04 10.65 -10.52
CA ALA A 61 0.27 10.04 -11.60
C ALA A 61 -0.70 11.08 -12.14
N LYS A 62 -0.63 11.32 -13.46
CA LYS A 62 -1.41 12.37 -14.11
C LYS A 62 -2.81 11.91 -14.47
N TYR A 63 -3.82 12.76 -14.34
CA TYR A 63 -5.17 12.51 -14.84
C TYR A 63 -5.40 13.25 -16.17
N PRO A 64 -6.12 12.64 -17.13
CA PRO A 64 -6.50 11.23 -17.15
C PRO A 64 -5.28 10.35 -17.46
N ALA A 65 -5.03 9.31 -16.67
CA ALA A 65 -3.98 8.34 -16.99
C ALA A 65 -4.61 7.05 -17.49
N THR A 66 -4.44 6.80 -18.79
CA THR A 66 -4.47 5.44 -19.32
C THR A 66 -3.10 4.81 -19.09
N SER A 67 -3.01 3.48 -18.97
CA SER A 67 -1.74 2.71 -18.83
C SER A 67 -0.83 2.78 -20.07
N THR A 68 -1.06 3.76 -20.94
CA THR A 68 -0.32 4.07 -22.16
C THR A 68 0.31 5.46 -22.08
N ASN A 69 0.09 6.20 -20.99
CA ASN A 69 0.68 7.51 -20.78
C ASN A 69 2.10 7.37 -20.22
N LEU A 70 3.08 7.61 -21.09
CA LEU A 70 4.51 7.46 -20.81
C LEU A 70 5.06 8.43 -19.72
N ASN A 71 4.24 9.36 -19.21
CA ASN A 71 4.65 10.30 -18.16
C ASN A 71 4.33 9.84 -16.74
N ASN A 72 3.62 8.71 -16.58
CA ASN A 72 3.41 8.09 -15.28
C ASN A 72 4.74 7.61 -14.67
N VAL A 73 4.79 7.50 -13.34
CA VAL A 73 5.97 6.92 -12.69
C VAL A 73 6.09 5.46 -13.13
N CYS A 74 7.16 5.15 -13.86
CA CYS A 74 7.52 3.79 -14.18
C CYS A 74 8.92 3.46 -13.68
N VAL A 75 9.04 2.34 -12.97
CA VAL A 75 10.31 1.87 -12.42
C VAL A 75 10.53 0.38 -12.69
N PHE A 76 11.79 -0.06 -12.69
CA PHE A 76 12.15 -1.46 -12.75
C PHE A 76 13.16 -1.84 -11.66
N ILE A 77 13.10 -3.08 -11.21
CA ILE A 77 14.03 -3.66 -10.24
C ILE A 77 14.61 -4.95 -10.83
N THR A 78 15.91 -5.17 -10.64
CA THR A 78 16.65 -6.34 -11.16
C THR A 78 17.02 -7.29 -10.02
N ASN A 79 17.57 -8.47 -10.34
CA ASN A 79 17.95 -9.49 -9.35
C ASN A 79 16.77 -9.99 -8.51
N VAL A 80 15.59 -10.12 -9.14
CA VAL A 80 14.34 -10.56 -8.51
C VAL A 80 13.85 -11.92 -9.01
N THR A 81 14.72 -12.69 -9.68
CA THR A 81 14.39 -14.07 -10.09
C THR A 81 13.89 -14.88 -8.89
N ASP A 82 12.73 -15.53 -9.04
CA ASP A 82 12.04 -16.34 -8.02
C ASP A 82 11.70 -15.60 -6.72
N ARG A 83 11.65 -14.26 -6.75
CA ARG A 83 11.30 -13.41 -5.60
C ARG A 83 9.98 -12.69 -5.85
N ALA A 84 9.19 -12.52 -4.81
CA ALA A 84 8.13 -11.52 -4.84
C ALA A 84 8.71 -10.14 -4.61
N VAL A 85 8.07 -9.12 -5.17
CA VAL A 85 8.36 -7.72 -4.87
C VAL A 85 7.17 -7.15 -4.10
N GLY A 86 7.43 -6.75 -2.87
CA GLY A 86 6.52 -5.96 -2.08
C GLY A 86 6.39 -4.57 -2.66
N VAL A 87 5.19 -4.17 -3.01
CA VAL A 87 4.83 -2.84 -3.50
C VAL A 87 3.93 -2.17 -2.48
N MET A 88 4.43 -1.06 -1.94
CA MET A 88 3.69 -0.22 -1.01
C MET A 88 3.44 1.15 -1.64
N VAL A 89 2.21 1.65 -1.57
CA VAL A 89 1.82 2.95 -2.13
C VAL A 89 0.86 3.67 -1.19
N GLN A 90 1.12 4.95 -0.94
CA GLN A 90 0.27 5.83 -0.14
C GLN A 90 0.10 7.19 -0.85
N PRO A 91 -1.09 7.50 -1.38
CA PRO A 91 -1.49 8.84 -1.79
C PRO A 91 -1.31 9.86 -0.65
N LEU A 92 -0.87 11.07 -1.00
CA LEU A 92 -0.70 12.17 -0.04
C LEU A 92 -2.04 12.71 0.46
N ILE A 93 -3.10 12.59 -0.34
CA ILE A 93 -4.44 13.05 -0.01
C ILE A 93 -5.32 11.84 0.29
N ILE A 94 -5.91 11.81 1.49
CA ILE A 94 -6.82 10.76 1.94
C ILE A 94 -8.03 10.65 0.98
N GLY A 95 -8.44 9.41 0.67
CA GLY A 95 -9.56 9.13 -0.21
C GLY A 95 -9.22 9.18 -1.71
N LYS A 96 -8.00 9.59 -2.10
CA LYS A 96 -7.54 9.44 -3.48
C LYS A 96 -7.09 8.00 -3.73
N LYS A 97 -7.41 7.48 -4.92
CA LYS A 97 -7.01 6.14 -5.36
C LYS A 97 -5.91 6.23 -6.39
N ILE A 98 -4.95 5.32 -6.28
CA ILE A 98 -3.87 5.12 -7.23
C ILE A 98 -3.90 3.67 -7.68
N CYS A 99 -3.47 3.42 -8.92
CA CYS A 99 -3.30 2.07 -9.45
C CYS A 99 -1.83 1.77 -9.65
N VAL A 100 -1.45 0.50 -9.44
CA VAL A 100 -0.17 -0.05 -9.85
C VAL A 100 -0.39 -1.24 -10.77
N LYS A 101 0.46 -1.37 -11.79
CA LYS A 101 0.45 -2.48 -12.73
C LYS A 101 1.87 -3.01 -12.91
N ASP A 102 2.02 -4.33 -12.92
CA ASP A 102 3.28 -4.98 -13.26
C ASP A 102 3.40 -5.29 -14.77
N ASP A 103 4.60 -5.65 -15.22
CA ASP A 103 4.83 -6.08 -16.60
C ASP A 103 4.28 -7.48 -16.93
N GLY A 104 3.81 -8.22 -15.90
CA GLY A 104 3.03 -9.45 -16.04
C GLY A 104 1.54 -9.21 -16.37
N GLY A 105 1.05 -7.98 -16.23
CA GLY A 105 -0.34 -7.60 -16.48
C GLY A 105 -1.25 -7.62 -15.25
N SER A 106 -0.73 -8.02 -14.08
CA SER A 106 -1.40 -7.89 -12.79
C SER A 106 -1.54 -6.42 -12.43
N SER A 107 -2.67 -6.05 -11.83
CA SER A 107 -2.89 -4.68 -11.36
C SER A 107 -3.68 -4.64 -10.06
N GLU A 108 -3.53 -3.54 -9.33
CA GLU A 108 -4.23 -3.24 -8.08
C GLU A 108 -4.51 -1.74 -8.00
N CYS A 109 -5.68 -1.37 -7.48
CA CYS A 109 -6.05 0.04 -7.29
C CYS A 109 -6.64 0.24 -5.91
N GLY A 110 -6.17 1.24 -5.18
CA GLY A 110 -6.63 1.49 -3.81
C GLY A 110 -6.19 2.84 -3.26
N GLU A 111 -6.72 3.16 -2.08
CA GLU A 111 -6.31 4.35 -1.31
C GLU A 111 -4.98 4.15 -0.59
N THR A 112 -4.63 2.91 -0.27
CA THR A 112 -3.29 2.53 0.18
C THR A 112 -3.10 1.11 -0.32
N ILE A 113 -1.95 0.85 -0.94
CA ILE A 113 -1.64 -0.46 -1.51
C ILE A 113 -0.49 -1.02 -0.71
N SER A 114 -0.65 -2.24 -0.21
CA SER A 114 0.43 -3.06 0.34
C SER A 114 0.26 -4.46 -0.22
N LYS A 115 0.98 -4.78 -1.30
CA LYS A 115 0.75 -6.00 -2.07
C LYS A 115 2.06 -6.55 -2.61
N CYS A 116 2.18 -7.87 -2.63
CA CYS A 116 3.23 -8.57 -3.36
C CYS A 116 2.85 -8.79 -4.82
N PHE A 117 3.81 -8.57 -5.70
CA PHE A 117 3.75 -8.96 -7.09
C PHE A 117 4.83 -9.99 -7.37
N GLU A 118 4.48 -11.00 -8.14
CA GLU A 118 5.41 -12.08 -8.48
C GLU A 118 6.30 -11.67 -9.63
N ALA A 119 7.61 -11.75 -9.43
CA ALA A 119 8.55 -11.52 -10.51
C ALA A 119 8.52 -12.72 -11.47
N ASN A 120 8.15 -12.48 -12.72
CA ASN A 120 8.14 -13.51 -13.77
C ASN A 120 9.49 -13.59 -14.51
N SER A 121 10.44 -12.72 -14.17
CA SER A 121 11.78 -12.67 -14.75
C SER A 121 12.75 -12.02 -13.77
N ASP A 122 14.05 -12.00 -14.08
CA ASP A 122 15.05 -11.33 -13.24
C ASP A 122 14.82 -9.81 -13.11
N THR A 123 14.06 -9.23 -14.03
CA THR A 123 13.60 -7.84 -13.96
C THR A 123 12.09 -7.78 -13.81
N ALA A 124 11.61 -7.05 -12.81
CA ALA A 124 10.19 -6.73 -12.67
C ALA A 124 9.99 -5.23 -12.87
N LYS A 125 8.91 -4.85 -13.56
CA LYS A 125 8.60 -3.45 -13.84
C LYS A 125 7.24 -3.07 -13.30
N TYR A 126 7.12 -1.82 -12.85
CA TYR A 126 5.92 -1.31 -12.20
C TYR A 126 5.60 0.08 -12.74
N GLU A 127 4.35 0.26 -13.17
CA GLU A 127 3.78 1.56 -13.55
C GLU A 127 2.74 1.99 -12.51
N PHE A 128 2.83 3.22 -12.03
CA PHE A 128 1.86 3.83 -11.13
C PHE A 128 1.03 4.87 -11.89
N TYR A 129 -0.29 4.67 -11.94
CA TYR A 129 -1.18 5.42 -12.82
C TYR A 129 -2.54 5.68 -12.16
N CYS A 130 -3.27 6.64 -12.73
CA CYS A 130 -4.57 7.10 -12.25
C CYS A 130 -5.68 6.61 -13.20
N ASP A 131 -6.42 5.55 -12.82
CA ASP A 131 -7.53 4.99 -13.63
C ASP A 131 -8.89 5.65 -13.30
N PRO A 132 -9.52 6.37 -14.24
CA PRO A 132 -10.84 6.96 -14.05
C PRO A 132 -11.94 5.94 -13.75
N GLY A 133 -11.87 4.74 -14.34
CA GLY A 133 -12.81 3.66 -14.11
C GLY A 133 -12.70 3.03 -12.72
N LYS A 134 -11.64 3.35 -11.97
CA LYS A 134 -11.38 2.85 -10.61
C LYS A 134 -11.51 3.95 -9.54
N GLY A 135 -12.01 5.11 -9.92
CA GLY A 135 -12.30 6.23 -9.00
C GLY A 135 -11.19 7.26 -8.87
N CYS A 136 -10.25 7.30 -9.82
CA CYS A 136 -9.27 8.38 -9.89
C CYS A 136 -9.78 9.53 -10.77
N ASP A 137 -9.94 10.72 -10.22
CA ASP A 137 -10.62 11.86 -10.84
C ASP A 137 -9.71 13.09 -11.07
N THR A 138 -8.45 13.02 -10.63
CA THR A 138 -7.47 14.10 -10.68
C THR A 138 -6.05 13.54 -10.61
N ASP A 139 -5.04 14.37 -10.90
CA ASP A 139 -3.63 14.05 -10.61
C ASP A 139 -3.47 13.58 -9.16
N VAL A 140 -2.71 12.49 -8.96
CA VAL A 140 -2.46 11.91 -7.64
C VAL A 140 -0.98 11.97 -7.34
N GLN A 141 -0.62 12.67 -6.27
CA GLN A 141 0.70 12.60 -5.67
C GLN A 141 0.70 11.48 -4.62
N PHE A 142 1.75 10.67 -4.60
CA PHE A 142 1.85 9.52 -3.71
C PHE A 142 3.30 9.22 -3.31
N TRP A 143 3.43 8.52 -2.20
CA TRP A 143 4.63 7.81 -1.79
C TRP A 143 4.58 6.38 -2.31
N TYR A 144 5.70 5.85 -2.80
CA TYR A 144 5.82 4.43 -3.19
C TYR A 144 7.14 3.80 -2.74
N ARG A 145 7.11 2.51 -2.41
CA ARG A 145 8.29 1.72 -2.03
C ARG A 145 8.21 0.34 -2.66
N LEU A 146 9.31 -0.12 -3.26
CA LEU A 146 9.48 -1.47 -3.77
C LEU A 146 10.53 -2.19 -2.93
N ARG A 147 10.25 -3.44 -2.54
CA ARG A 147 11.21 -4.28 -1.80
C ARG A 147 11.11 -5.75 -2.21
N PRO A 148 12.18 -6.35 -2.77
CA PRO A 148 12.23 -7.79 -3.03
C PRO A 148 12.12 -8.59 -1.73
N SER A 149 11.51 -9.78 -1.79
CA SER A 149 11.42 -10.68 -0.64
C SER A 149 12.80 -11.12 -0.18
N GLU A 150 13.13 -10.95 1.10
CA GLU A 150 14.44 -11.35 1.69
C GLU A 150 14.48 -12.80 2.17
N GLY A 151 13.35 -13.51 2.10
CA GLY A 151 13.23 -14.91 2.52
C GLY A 151 12.13 -15.62 1.74
N ASP A 152 11.43 -16.54 2.41
CA ASP A 152 10.27 -17.21 1.83
C ASP A 152 9.23 -16.20 1.37
N LYS A 153 8.73 -16.45 0.17
CA LYS A 153 7.84 -15.55 -0.54
C LYS A 153 6.49 -15.40 0.16
N ASP A 154 5.92 -16.50 0.66
CA ASP A 154 4.59 -16.48 1.27
C ASP A 154 4.62 -15.78 2.63
N ASP A 155 5.70 -16.00 3.41
CA ASP A 155 5.94 -15.31 4.68
C ASP A 155 6.14 -13.80 4.46
N TRP A 156 6.98 -13.43 3.50
CA TRP A 156 7.24 -12.03 3.16
C TRP A 156 5.96 -11.26 2.83
N CYS A 157 5.10 -11.88 2.02
CA CYS A 157 3.85 -11.29 1.59
C CYS A 157 2.81 -11.19 2.70
N THR A 158 2.92 -12.04 3.73
CA THR A 158 2.11 -11.91 4.93
C THR A 158 2.57 -10.74 5.79
N LEU A 159 3.89 -10.57 6.00
CA LEU A 159 4.48 -9.52 6.83
C LEU A 159 4.27 -8.10 6.26
N ILE A 160 4.34 -7.94 4.94
CA ILE A 160 4.11 -6.63 4.29
C ILE A 160 2.67 -6.14 4.47
N ARG A 161 1.70 -7.03 4.66
CA ARG A 161 0.28 -6.64 4.80
C ARG A 161 -0.01 -5.91 6.11
N ASP A 162 0.86 -6.01 7.11
CA ASP A 162 0.64 -5.42 8.44
C ASP A 162 0.88 -3.89 8.50
N GLY A 163 1.24 -3.26 7.38
CA GLY A 163 0.86 -1.87 7.07
C GLY A 163 1.41 -0.74 7.96
N ASN A 164 2.35 -1.01 8.87
CA ASN A 164 2.84 0.00 9.84
C ASN A 164 4.04 0.83 9.35
N ASP A 165 4.50 0.60 8.12
CA ASP A 165 5.72 1.21 7.58
C ASP A 165 5.47 2.39 6.64
N PHE A 166 4.23 2.81 6.43
CA PHE A 166 3.93 3.93 5.54
C PHE A 166 4.48 5.26 6.09
N PRO A 167 4.73 6.27 5.24
CA PRO A 167 5.20 7.57 5.69
C PRO A 167 4.33 8.20 6.80
N ASN A 168 3.01 8.04 6.72
CA ASN A 168 2.12 8.55 7.76
C ASN A 168 2.28 7.90 9.15
N SER A 169 2.92 6.73 9.26
CA SER A 169 3.16 6.10 10.57
C SER A 169 4.17 6.87 11.41
N LEU A 170 5.01 7.71 10.78
CA LEU A 170 5.94 8.60 11.48
C LEU A 170 5.22 9.65 12.34
N PHE A 171 3.97 10.00 12.03
CA PHE A 171 3.19 10.93 12.83
C PHE A 171 2.61 10.32 14.12
N LEU A 172 2.73 9.00 14.32
CA LEU A 172 2.24 8.33 15.54
C LEU A 172 3.24 8.56 16.68
N VAL A 173 3.01 9.64 17.44
CA VAL A 173 3.70 9.91 18.70
C VAL A 173 3.24 8.89 19.76
N PRO A 174 4.15 8.20 20.48
CA PRO A 174 3.77 7.28 21.55
C PRO A 174 2.96 7.99 22.64
N THR A 175 1.85 7.38 23.03
CA THR A 175 1.15 7.71 24.28
C THR A 175 2.14 7.55 25.43
N LYS A 176 2.65 8.65 25.99
CA LYS A 176 3.26 8.62 27.31
C LYS A 176 2.16 8.31 28.33
N GLU A 177 1.82 7.04 28.51
CA GLU A 177 1.31 6.62 29.81
C GLU A 177 2.48 6.68 30.76
N THR A 178 2.61 7.82 31.43
CA THR A 178 3.42 7.90 32.64
C THR A 178 2.68 7.03 33.66
N PRO A 179 3.27 5.94 34.19
CA PRO A 179 2.63 5.23 35.30
C PRO A 179 2.50 6.24 36.42
N ASN A 180 1.26 6.61 36.75
CA ASN A 180 0.99 7.39 37.95
C ASN A 180 1.58 6.60 39.12
N LYS A 181 2.71 7.05 39.64
CA LYS A 181 3.31 6.52 40.85
C LYS A 181 2.39 6.94 41.99
N ILE A 182 1.34 6.16 42.25
CA ILE A 182 0.51 6.32 43.42
C ILE A 182 1.43 6.08 44.62
N SER A 183 1.87 7.16 45.26
CA SER A 183 2.46 7.05 46.60
C SER A 183 1.37 6.58 47.55
N PRO A 184 1.60 5.57 48.40
CA PRO A 184 0.65 5.22 49.44
C PRO A 184 0.66 6.36 50.48
N THR A 185 -0.34 7.23 50.40
CA THR A 185 -0.63 8.15 51.51
C THR A 185 -1.38 7.37 52.57
N SER A 186 -0.68 7.05 53.65
CA SER A 186 -1.27 6.63 54.92
C SER A 186 -2.27 7.68 55.40
N GLY A 187 -3.53 7.30 55.56
CA GLY A 187 -4.56 8.17 56.12
C GLY A 187 -5.87 7.41 56.23
N GLY A 188 -6.14 6.85 57.40
CA GLY A 188 -7.38 6.15 57.71
C GLY A 188 -8.61 7.06 57.61
N SER A 189 -9.76 6.46 57.29
CA SER A 189 -11.07 7.04 57.52
C SER A 189 -12.11 5.91 57.56
N THR A 190 -12.56 5.63 58.79
CA THR A 190 -13.92 5.27 59.21
C THR A 190 -14.89 4.68 58.17
N LEU A 191 -15.18 3.39 58.36
CA LEU A 191 -16.43 2.75 57.93
C LEU A 191 -17.60 3.35 58.69
N ASN A 192 -18.52 3.99 57.97
CA ASN A 192 -19.90 4.16 58.41
C ASN A 192 -20.85 3.96 57.22
N SER A 193 -21.65 2.91 57.34
CA SER A 193 -23.08 2.80 57.02
C SER A 193 -23.68 3.88 56.10
N LEU A 194 -24.28 3.46 54.98
CA LEU A 194 -25.72 3.58 54.81
C LEU A 194 -26.23 2.75 53.63
N SER A 195 -27.29 2.00 53.91
CA SER A 195 -28.07 1.14 53.02
C SER A 195 -28.86 1.95 51.99
N ILE A 196 -28.86 1.53 50.72
CA ILE A 196 -29.97 1.77 49.79
C ILE A 196 -30.17 0.50 48.98
N GLY A 197 -31.26 -0.21 49.26
CA GLY A 197 -31.77 -1.25 48.38
C GLY A 197 -32.46 -0.62 47.16
N LEU A 198 -32.34 -1.27 46.01
CA LEU A 198 -33.30 -1.09 44.93
C LEU A 198 -33.60 -2.43 44.26
N ILE A 199 -34.89 -2.62 44.08
CA ILE A 199 -35.64 -3.79 43.65
C ILE A 199 -35.33 -4.13 42.19
N ILE A 200 -34.96 -5.38 41.91
CA ILE A 200 -34.91 -5.93 40.55
C ILE A 200 -36.27 -6.58 40.27
N SER A 201 -37.07 -5.95 39.42
CA SER A 201 -38.29 -6.54 38.87
C SER A 201 -37.93 -7.44 37.68
N ILE A 202 -38.25 -8.72 37.83
CA ILE A 202 -38.17 -9.75 36.78
C ILE A 202 -39.32 -9.53 35.80
N GLY A 203 -39.00 -9.47 34.51
CA GLY A 203 -39.95 -9.45 33.41
C GLY A 203 -39.38 -10.16 32.20
N LEU A 204 -39.26 -11.49 32.27
CA LEU A 204 -38.95 -12.35 31.14
C LEU A 204 -40.26 -12.60 30.38
N ILE A 205 -40.40 -12.00 29.19
CA ILE A 205 -41.44 -12.36 28.22
C ILE A 205 -40.80 -13.35 27.25
N MET A 206 -41.21 -14.62 27.33
CA MET A 206 -41.04 -15.60 26.27
C MET A 206 -41.98 -15.23 25.11
N GLN A 207 -41.45 -15.20 23.89
CA GLN A 207 -42.25 -15.27 22.67
C GLN A 207 -41.81 -16.48 21.84
N PHE A 208 -42.84 -17.00 21.17
CA PHE A 208 -42.96 -18.21 20.37
C PHE A 208 -42.04 -18.27 19.16
#